data_AF-T1DGF6-F1
#
_entry.id   AF-T1DGF6-F1
#
_cell.length_a   1.000
_cell.length_b   1.000
_cell.length_c   1.000
_cell.angle_alpha   90.00
_cell.angle_beta   90.00
_cell.angle_gamma   90.00
#
_symmetry.space_group_name_H-M   'P 1'
#
loop_
_entity.id
_entity.type
_entity.pdbx_description
1 polymer ?
#
loop_
_entity_poly.entity_id
_entity_poly.type
_entity_poly.pdbx_seq_one_letter_code
_entity_poly.pdbx_strand_id
1 'polypeptide(L)'
;VGVTIYGTISGYPAASSNLQPSSIITAVDNKTVYNLNSLTDIFHNVTPGKNVYISTVLYKATGSPIYNNTTIGTVSEYSYYNSVDPSAATSPMKNVAFVGIEIIYSGMSLNSLSALKNLVSGSLTYQIPWYGFLETLSLPFSGLSPIPASLAHMYSTPFSGTVFFASF
;
A
#
# COMPACT_ATOMS: atom_id res chain seq x y z
N VAL A 1 0.82 8.62 -3.39
CA VAL A 1 1.72 9.09 -2.31
C VAL A 1 0.95 8.98 -1.01
N GLY A 2 1.48 8.25 -0.03
CA GLY A 2 0.76 7.87 1.19
C GLY A 2 0.88 6.38 1.50
N VAL A 3 0.37 5.96 2.67
CA VAL A 3 0.42 4.57 3.15
C VAL A 3 -0.99 4.03 3.30
N THR A 4 -1.27 2.86 2.73
CA THR A 4 -2.62 2.26 2.76
C THR A 4 -2.84 1.51 4.07
N ILE A 5 -3.95 1.80 4.73
CA ILE A 5 -4.41 1.08 5.92
C ILE A 5 -5.05 -0.23 5.48
N TYR A 6 -4.45 -1.35 5.88
CA TYR A 6 -5.05 -2.67 5.71
C TYR A 6 -6.16 -2.92 6.72
N GLY A 7 -5.87 -2.56 7.98
CA GLY A 7 -6.63 -2.97 9.14
C GLY A 7 -6.19 -2.20 10.38
N THR A 8 -6.82 -2.51 11.49
CA THR A 8 -6.51 -1.94 12.80
C THR A 8 -6.38 -3.06 13.82
N ILE A 9 -5.45 -2.91 14.76
CA ILE A 9 -5.18 -3.91 15.78
C ILE A 9 -6.13 -3.70 16.94
N SER A 10 -6.92 -4.73 17.28
CA SER A 10 -7.86 -4.68 18.41
C SER A 10 -7.16 -4.32 19.72
N GLY A 11 -7.80 -3.47 20.53
CA GLY A 11 -7.24 -2.97 21.79
C GLY A 11 -6.26 -1.79 21.66
N TYR A 12 -5.95 -1.36 20.43
CA TYR A 12 -5.09 -0.19 20.18
C TYR A 12 -5.89 1.03 19.70
N PRO A 13 -5.34 2.26 19.86
CA PRO A 13 -6.08 3.49 19.60
C PRO A 13 -6.72 3.59 18.21
N ALA A 14 -6.07 3.06 17.16
CA ALA A 14 -6.61 3.07 15.81
C ALA A 14 -7.90 2.24 15.67
N ALA A 15 -8.06 1.15 16.42
CA ALA A 15 -9.26 0.31 16.35
C ALA A 15 -10.51 1.00 16.92
N SER A 16 -10.33 1.92 17.87
CA SER A 16 -11.40 2.77 18.41
C SER A 16 -11.63 4.07 17.64
N SER A 17 -10.93 4.27 16.52
CA SER A 17 -10.95 5.51 15.75
C SER A 17 -11.83 5.40 14.50
N ASN A 18 -12.06 6.53 13.82
CA ASN A 18 -12.74 6.56 12.52
C ASN A 18 -11.83 6.20 11.33
N LEU A 19 -10.64 5.63 11.58
CA LEU A 19 -9.80 5.11 10.51
C LEU A 19 -10.48 3.91 9.84
N GLN A 20 -10.67 4.00 8.53
CA GLN A 20 -11.27 2.94 7.74
C GLN A 20 -10.18 2.16 7.00
N PRO A 21 -10.22 0.82 7.02
CA PRO A 21 -9.49 -0.02 6.08
C PRO A 21 -9.65 0.46 4.64
N SER A 22 -8.63 0.25 3.81
CA SER A 22 -8.50 0.77 2.44
C SER A 22 -8.34 2.29 2.29
N SER A 23 -8.31 3.05 3.39
CA SER A 23 -7.96 4.47 3.33
C SER A 23 -6.45 4.65 3.23
N ILE A 24 -6.01 5.69 2.53
CA ILE A 24 -4.62 6.07 2.37
C ILE A 24 -4.31 7.20 3.34
N ILE A 25 -3.34 7.02 4.23
CA ILE A 25 -2.81 8.07 5.09
C ILE A 25 -1.99 9.04 4.24
N THR A 26 -2.40 10.32 4.23
CA THR A 26 -1.77 11.37 3.45
C THR A 26 -0.97 12.35 4.31
N ALA A 27 -1.35 12.53 5.57
CA ALA A 27 -0.60 13.36 6.51
C ALA A 27 -0.82 12.93 7.97
N VAL A 28 0.17 13.23 8.82
CA VAL A 28 0.10 13.11 10.27
C VAL A 28 0.62 14.43 10.88
N ASP A 29 -0.17 15.10 11.72
CA ASP A 29 0.14 16.42 12.32
C ASP A 29 0.65 17.44 11.29
N ASN A 30 -0.07 17.57 10.16
CA ASN A 30 0.28 18.42 9.02
C ASN A 30 1.59 18.07 8.29
N LYS A 31 2.26 16.97 8.64
CA LYS A 31 3.41 16.44 7.89
C LYS A 31 2.94 15.45 6.84
N THR A 32 3.26 15.72 5.58
CA THR A 32 2.89 14.86 4.45
C THR A 32 3.57 13.50 4.55
N VAL A 33 2.77 12.45 4.38
CA VAL A 33 3.24 11.07 4.34
C VAL A 33 3.42 10.66 2.88
N TYR A 34 4.66 10.39 2.49
CA TYR A 34 5.00 9.98 1.13
C TYR A 34 5.00 8.47 0.92
N ASN A 35 5.55 7.77 1.91
CA ASN A 35 5.79 6.34 1.94
C ASN A 35 5.93 5.87 3.40
N LEU A 36 6.20 4.58 3.60
CA LEU A 36 6.39 4.02 4.94
C LEU A 36 7.51 4.71 5.71
N ASN A 37 8.68 4.95 5.10
CA ASN A 37 9.79 5.60 5.79
C ASN A 37 9.38 6.97 6.35
N SER A 38 8.70 7.80 5.55
CA SER A 38 8.21 9.09 6.04
C SER A 38 7.17 8.96 7.16
N LEU A 39 6.33 7.93 7.13
CA LEU A 39 5.36 7.66 8.20
C LEU A 39 6.09 7.27 9.49
N THR A 40 7.03 6.34 9.38
CA THR A 40 7.89 5.88 10.48
C THR A 40 8.67 7.05 11.09
N ASP A 41 9.30 7.88 10.26
CA ASP A 41 10.04 9.06 10.72
C ASP A 41 9.14 10.05 11.46
N ILE A 42 7.89 10.24 11.03
CA ILE A 42 6.94 11.09 11.74
C ILE A 42 6.66 10.49 13.13
N PHE A 43 6.31 9.21 13.22
CA PHE A 43 6.00 8.55 14.50
C PHE A 43 7.20 8.41 15.44
N HIS A 44 8.42 8.29 14.91
CA HIS A 44 9.66 8.33 15.71
C HIS A 44 9.86 9.68 16.41
N ASN A 45 9.29 10.76 15.87
CA ASN A 45 9.36 12.10 16.43
C ASN A 45 8.15 12.46 17.30
N VAL A 46 7.17 11.56 17.43
CA VAL A 46 6.01 11.76 18.30
C VAL A 46 6.27 11.10 19.64
N THR A 47 6.10 11.86 20.72
CA THR A 47 6.16 11.30 22.07
C THR A 47 4.97 10.37 22.32
N PRO A 48 5.19 9.11 22.72
CA PRO A 48 4.09 8.19 23.07
C PRO A 48 3.16 8.76 24.15
N GLY A 49 1.86 8.43 24.08
CA GLY A 49 0.84 8.94 25.00
C GLY A 49 0.25 10.29 24.57
N LYS A 50 0.69 10.86 23.45
CA LYS A 50 0.11 12.08 22.85
C LYS A 50 -0.90 11.74 21.77
N ASN A 51 -1.82 12.66 21.52
CA ASN A 51 -2.72 12.58 20.38
C ASN A 51 -2.02 13.08 19.12
N VAL A 52 -2.26 12.40 18.00
CA VAL A 52 -1.85 12.82 16.66
C VAL A 52 -3.07 13.00 15.77
N TYR A 53 -2.99 13.93 14.82
CA TYR A 53 -4.02 14.18 13.82
C TYR A 53 -3.67 13.46 12.52
N ILE A 54 -4.46 12.48 12.13
CA ILE A 54 -4.23 11.70 10.92
C ILE A 54 -5.23 12.11 9.85
N SER A 55 -4.70 12.55 8.70
CA SER A 55 -5.47 12.80 7.48
C SER A 55 -5.41 11.58 6.58
N THR A 56 -6.58 11.18 6.08
CA THR A 56 -6.75 10.03 5.21
C THR A 56 -7.63 10.36 4.02
N VAL A 57 -7.44 9.64 2.93
CA VAL A 57 -8.32 9.67 1.76
C VAL A 57 -8.77 8.25 1.43
N LEU A 58 -10.07 8.07 1.23
CA LEU A 58 -10.67 6.83 0.73
C LEU A 58 -11.10 7.06 -0.72
N TYR A 59 -10.53 6.29 -1.64
CA TYR A 59 -10.97 6.26 -3.03
C TYR A 59 -12.07 5.21 -3.21
N LYS A 60 -13.18 5.62 -3.80
CA LYS A 60 -14.27 4.71 -4.19
C LYS A 60 -14.18 4.41 -5.68
N ALA A 61 -14.72 3.25 -6.09
CA ALA A 61 -14.81 2.88 -7.50
C ALA A 61 -15.63 3.90 -8.33
N THR A 62 -16.60 4.56 -7.69
CA THR A 62 -17.41 5.62 -8.28
C THR A 62 -17.57 6.78 -7.28
N GLY A 63 -17.63 8.01 -7.81
CA GLY A 63 -17.80 9.24 -7.01
C GLY A 63 -16.49 9.91 -6.59
N SER A 64 -16.62 10.96 -5.78
CA SER A 64 -15.49 11.75 -5.28
C SER A 64 -14.74 11.04 -4.14
N PRO A 65 -13.42 11.23 -4.02
CA PRO A 65 -12.65 10.76 -2.87
C PRO A 65 -13.20 11.32 -1.56
N ILE A 66 -13.23 10.50 -0.52
CA ILE A 66 -13.65 10.93 0.82
C ILE A 66 -12.42 11.27 1.63
N TYR A 67 -12.35 12.51 2.11
CA TYR A 67 -11.29 12.97 2.99
C TYR A 67 -11.77 12.89 4.43
N ASN A 68 -11.03 12.16 5.26
CA ASN A 68 -11.32 12.00 6.68
C ASN A 68 -10.11 12.41 7.48
N ASN A 69 -10.36 13.21 8.51
CA ASN A 69 -9.35 13.57 9.47
C ASN A 69 -9.76 13.10 10.86
N THR A 70 -8.86 12.40 11.55
CA THR A 70 -9.16 11.77 12.85
C THR A 70 -8.03 12.04 13.83
N THR A 71 -8.40 12.43 15.04
CA THR A 71 -7.46 12.54 16.16
C THR A 71 -7.36 11.19 16.87
N ILE A 72 -6.15 10.69 17.08
CA ILE A 72 -5.91 9.35 17.63
C ILE A 72 -4.83 9.45 18.73
N GLY A 73 -5.07 8.82 19.86
CA GLY A 73 -4.06 8.66 20.91
C GLY A 73 -2.94 7.73 20.47
N THR A 74 -1.72 7.98 20.92
CA THR A 74 -0.58 7.08 20.67
C THR A 74 -0.23 6.31 21.94
N VAL A 75 0.26 5.10 21.78
CA VAL A 75 0.94 4.33 22.82
C VAL A 75 2.40 4.13 22.41
N SER A 76 3.22 3.49 23.24
CA SER A 76 4.59 3.17 22.83
C SER A 76 4.60 1.90 21.98
N GLU A 77 5.43 1.86 20.94
CA GLU A 77 5.65 0.65 20.14
C GLU A 77 6.12 -0.51 21.02
N TYR A 78 6.92 -0.22 22.05
CA TYR A 78 7.33 -1.18 23.05
C TYR A 78 6.15 -1.89 23.74
N SER A 79 5.06 -1.15 24.07
CA SER A 79 3.90 -1.74 24.74
C SER A 79 3.23 -2.82 23.87
N TYR A 80 3.24 -2.63 22.55
CA TYR A 80 2.75 -3.61 21.60
C TYR A 80 3.62 -4.87 21.57
N TYR A 81 4.91 -4.73 21.25
CA TYR A 81 5.80 -5.89 21.18
C TYR A 81 5.92 -6.61 22.53
N ASN A 82 5.97 -5.89 23.65
CA ASN A 82 6.02 -6.52 24.96
C ASN A 82 4.78 -7.38 25.28
N SER A 83 3.63 -7.13 24.63
CA SER A 83 2.43 -7.94 24.79
C SER A 83 2.36 -9.15 23.84
N VAL A 84 2.91 -9.02 22.63
CA VAL A 84 2.79 -10.03 21.56
C VAL A 84 4.05 -10.90 21.43
N ASP A 85 5.23 -10.27 21.46
CA ASP A 85 6.55 -10.91 21.41
C ASP A 85 7.58 -10.11 22.23
N PRO A 86 7.75 -10.44 23.54
CA PRO A 86 8.69 -9.74 24.42
C PRO A 86 10.15 -9.79 23.94
N SER A 87 10.53 -10.76 23.11
CA SER A 87 11.90 -10.90 22.61
C SER A 87 12.26 -9.84 21.55
N ALA A 88 11.26 -9.36 20.81
CA ALA A 88 11.39 -8.28 19.84
C ALA A 88 11.31 -6.88 20.48
N ALA A 89 10.89 -6.78 21.75
CA ALA A 89 10.67 -5.51 22.44
C ALA A 89 12.01 -4.87 22.87
N THR A 90 12.53 -3.97 22.05
CA THR A 90 13.80 -3.26 22.33
C THR A 90 13.58 -1.95 23.08
N SER A 91 14.55 -1.55 23.92
CA SER A 91 14.47 -0.30 24.71
C SER A 91 14.16 0.96 23.86
N PRO A 92 14.72 1.16 22.64
CA PRO A 92 14.41 2.31 21.80
C PRO A 92 12.92 2.47 21.45
N MET A 93 12.18 1.36 21.30
CA MET A 93 10.75 1.37 20.97
C MET A 93 9.87 2.02 22.05
N LYS A 94 10.41 2.26 23.26
CA LYS A 94 9.69 2.99 24.32
C LYS A 94 9.45 4.45 23.94
N ASN A 95 10.25 5.00 23.03
CA ASN A 95 10.19 6.40 22.61
C ASN A 95 9.51 6.56 21.24
N VAL A 96 9.07 5.47 20.61
CA VAL A 96 8.40 5.50 19.31
C VAL A 96 6.88 5.42 19.53
N ALA A 97 6.16 6.37 18.97
CA ALA A 97 4.70 6.37 19.02
C ALA A 97 4.09 5.31 18.10
N PHE A 98 3.04 4.68 18.59
CA PHE A 98 2.34 3.60 17.93
C PHE A 98 0.84 3.80 18.07
N VAL A 99 0.09 3.58 16.97
CA VAL A 99 -1.37 3.74 16.95
C VAL A 99 -2.12 2.42 16.72
N GLY A 100 -1.44 1.35 16.29
CA GLY A 100 -2.07 0.06 16.01
C GLY A 100 -2.77 0.00 14.65
N ILE A 101 -2.16 0.55 13.61
CA ILE A 101 -2.59 0.37 12.22
C ILE A 101 -1.81 -0.77 11.58
N GLU A 102 -2.51 -1.61 10.83
CA GLU A 102 -1.88 -2.54 9.91
C GLU A 102 -1.77 -1.85 8.57
N ILE A 103 -0.58 -1.86 8.00
CA ILE A 103 -0.32 -1.23 6.71
C ILE A 103 0.05 -2.31 5.71
N ILE A 104 -0.42 -2.16 4.48
CA ILE A 104 0.19 -2.85 3.35
C ILE A 104 1.00 -1.80 2.61
N TYR A 105 2.20 -2.19 2.18
CA TYR A 105 2.87 -1.44 1.13
C TYR A 105 1.90 -1.37 -0.06
N SER A 106 1.51 -0.16 -0.46
CA SER A 106 0.72 0.06 -1.69
C SER A 106 1.45 -0.62 -2.85
N GLY A 107 1.08 -1.85 -3.20
CA GLY A 107 1.96 -2.68 -4.03
C GLY A 107 1.73 -4.19 -4.07
N MET A 108 1.11 -4.85 -3.08
CA MET A 108 0.61 -6.24 -3.26
C MET A 108 -0.73 -6.27 -4.01
N SER A 109 -0.71 -5.60 -5.17
CA SER A 109 -1.47 -5.84 -6.41
C SER A 109 -1.22 -4.71 -7.43
N LEU A 110 -0.25 -3.82 -7.18
CA LEU A 110 0.32 -2.95 -8.20
C LEU A 110 1.70 -3.51 -8.54
N ASN A 111 1.70 -4.57 -9.35
CA ASN A 111 2.84 -4.89 -10.21
C ASN A 111 3.36 -3.56 -10.79
N SER A 112 4.66 -3.30 -10.68
CA SER A 112 5.25 -2.11 -11.33
C SER A 112 4.80 -2.09 -12.79
N LEU A 113 4.64 -0.91 -13.40
CA LEU A 113 4.21 -0.85 -14.81
C LEU A 113 5.13 -1.68 -15.73
N SER A 114 6.40 -1.81 -15.34
CA SER A 114 7.39 -2.71 -15.94
C SER A 114 7.10 -4.19 -15.69
N ALA A 115 6.67 -4.58 -14.48
CA ALA A 115 6.23 -5.95 -14.19
C ALA A 115 4.92 -6.30 -14.91
N LEU A 116 3.94 -5.39 -14.98
CA LEU A 116 2.75 -5.55 -15.82
C LEU A 116 3.13 -5.67 -17.29
N LYS A 117 4.10 -4.88 -17.76
CA LYS A 117 4.60 -4.96 -19.13
C LYS A 117 5.19 -6.34 -19.39
N ASN A 118 6.06 -6.84 -18.51
CA ASN A 118 6.71 -8.14 -18.65
C ASN A 118 5.71 -9.30 -18.60
N LEU A 119 4.67 -9.17 -17.76
CA LEU A 119 3.57 -10.11 -17.64
C LEU A 119 2.74 -10.16 -18.93
N VAL A 120 2.32 -8.99 -19.42
CA VAL A 120 1.45 -8.87 -20.59
C VAL A 120 2.20 -9.15 -21.90
N SER A 121 3.49 -8.84 -21.98
CA SER A 121 4.32 -9.11 -23.15
C SER A 121 4.89 -10.53 -23.17
N GLY A 122 4.49 -11.40 -22.25
CA GLY A 122 5.02 -12.78 -22.15
C GLY A 122 6.53 -12.86 -21.96
N SER A 123 7.21 -11.78 -21.53
CA SER A 123 8.69 -11.76 -21.48
C SER A 123 9.24 -12.76 -20.47
N LEU A 124 8.42 -13.12 -19.47
CA LEU A 124 8.74 -14.14 -18.48
C LEU A 124 8.88 -15.54 -19.09
N THR A 125 8.25 -15.81 -20.24
CA THR A 125 8.44 -17.06 -21.00
C THR A 125 9.88 -17.21 -21.52
N TYR A 126 10.56 -16.10 -21.81
CA TYR A 126 11.96 -16.11 -22.25
C TYR A 126 12.96 -16.14 -21.10
N GLN A 127 12.55 -15.75 -19.89
CA GLN A 127 13.42 -15.72 -18.70
C GLN A 127 13.30 -16.99 -17.86
N ILE A 128 12.08 -17.49 -17.67
CA ILE A 128 11.76 -18.70 -16.89
C ILE A 128 10.68 -19.48 -17.66
N PRO A 129 11.05 -20.37 -18.59
CA PRO A 129 10.13 -20.91 -19.60
C PRO A 129 8.88 -21.58 -19.03
N TRP A 130 9.02 -22.39 -17.97
CA TRP A 130 7.89 -23.12 -17.40
C TRP A 130 6.90 -22.21 -16.66
N TYR A 131 7.41 -21.26 -15.87
CA TYR A 131 6.59 -20.33 -15.12
C TYR A 131 5.92 -19.31 -16.06
N GLY A 132 6.67 -18.72 -16.98
CA GLY A 132 6.16 -17.76 -17.95
C GLY A 132 5.13 -18.35 -18.93
N PHE A 133 5.25 -19.64 -19.28
CA PHE A 133 4.25 -20.34 -20.07
C PHE A 133 2.91 -20.47 -19.34
N LEU A 134 2.92 -20.95 -18.10
CA LEU A 134 1.70 -21.09 -17.29
C LEU A 134 1.05 -19.72 -17.01
N GLU A 135 1.87 -18.72 -16.79
CA GLU A 135 1.43 -17.35 -16.54
C GLU A 135 0.80 -16.72 -17.80
N THR A 136 1.39 -16.95 -18.98
CA THR A 136 0.83 -16.53 -20.27
C THR A 136 -0.52 -17.20 -20.56
N LEU A 137 -0.65 -18.49 -20.25
CA LEU A 137 -1.91 -19.23 -20.34
C LEU A 137 -2.99 -18.68 -19.40
N SER A 138 -2.58 -18.07 -18.27
CA SER A 138 -3.50 -17.52 -17.29
C SER A 138 -4.05 -16.12 -17.65
N LEU A 139 -3.45 -15.44 -18.65
CA LEU A 139 -3.81 -14.05 -19.01
C LEU A 139 -5.26 -13.86 -19.45
N PRO A 140 -5.88 -14.75 -20.27
CA PRO A 140 -7.29 -14.61 -20.63
C PRO A 140 -8.21 -14.75 -19.43
N PHE A 141 -7.90 -15.66 -18.51
CA PHE A 141 -8.67 -15.88 -17.28
C PHE A 141 -8.50 -14.73 -16.28
N SER A 142 -7.39 -14.01 -16.38
CA SER A 142 -7.09 -12.83 -15.57
C SER A 142 -7.64 -11.53 -16.17
N GLY A 143 -8.31 -11.59 -17.34
CA GLY A 143 -8.81 -10.41 -18.05
C GLY A 143 -7.71 -9.50 -18.60
N LEU A 144 -6.48 -10.02 -18.74
CA LEU A 144 -5.32 -9.31 -19.27
C LEU A 144 -5.03 -9.68 -20.74
N SER A 145 -5.80 -10.61 -21.31
CA SER A 145 -5.78 -10.95 -22.74
C SER A 145 -7.21 -11.14 -23.27
N PRO A 146 -7.66 -10.37 -24.29
CA PRO A 146 -6.95 -9.25 -24.92
C PRO A 146 -6.73 -8.11 -23.92
N ILE A 147 -5.65 -7.35 -24.14
CA ILE A 147 -5.22 -6.31 -23.20
C ILE A 147 -6.30 -5.22 -23.10
N PRO A 148 -6.75 -4.86 -21.88
CA PRO A 148 -7.73 -3.80 -21.70
C PRO A 148 -7.24 -2.47 -22.28
N ALA A 149 -8.11 -1.74 -22.97
CA ALA A 149 -7.76 -0.45 -23.58
C ALA A 149 -7.20 0.55 -22.56
N SER A 150 -7.75 0.56 -21.34
CA SER A 150 -7.24 1.37 -20.22
C SER A 150 -5.78 1.07 -19.88
N LEU A 151 -5.36 -0.20 -19.95
CA LEU A 151 -3.98 -0.61 -19.71
C LEU A 151 -3.08 -0.27 -20.91
N ALA A 152 -3.57 -0.44 -22.13
CA ALA A 152 -2.84 -0.08 -23.34
C ALA A 152 -2.51 1.42 -23.40
N HIS A 153 -3.41 2.30 -22.95
CA HIS A 153 -3.18 3.75 -22.89
C HIS A 153 -2.11 4.18 -21.88
N MET A 154 -1.69 3.31 -20.97
CA MET A 154 -0.63 3.61 -20.00
C MET A 154 0.78 3.46 -20.59
N TYR A 155 0.92 2.89 -21.79
CA TYR A 155 2.18 2.73 -22.49
C TYR A 155 2.29 3.70 -23.66
N SER A 156 3.34 4.53 -23.67
CA SER A 156 3.69 5.31 -24.84
C SER A 156 4.38 4.40 -25.86
N THR A 157 3.67 4.03 -26.92
CA THR A 157 4.18 3.15 -27.97
C THR A 157 4.19 3.90 -29.31
N PRO A 158 5.24 3.74 -30.14
CA PRO A 158 5.31 4.40 -31.45
C PRO A 158 4.30 3.84 -32.47
N PHE A 159 3.60 2.75 -32.13
CA PHE A 159 2.58 2.08 -32.93
C PHE A 159 1.31 1.87 -32.11
N SER A 160 0.21 1.45 -32.74
CA SER A 160 -1.05 1.17 -32.03
C SER A 160 -0.84 0.08 -30.97
N GLY A 161 -1.51 0.20 -29.81
CA GLY A 161 -1.35 -0.74 -28.69
C GLY A 161 -1.55 -2.20 -29.10
N THR A 162 -2.52 -2.47 -29.97
CA THR A 162 -2.77 -3.81 -30.53
C THR A 162 -1.55 -4.36 -31.27
N VAL A 163 -0.89 -3.56 -32.10
CA VAL A 163 0.30 -4.00 -32.87
C VAL A 163 1.51 -4.14 -31.95
N PHE A 164 1.68 -3.22 -31.01
CA PHE A 164 2.76 -3.27 -30.02
C PHE A 164 2.71 -4.58 -29.23
N PHE A 165 1.54 -4.97 -28.73
CA PHE A 165 1.40 -6.16 -27.89
C PHE A 165 1.22 -7.47 -28.66
N ALA A 166 0.81 -7.44 -29.93
CA ALA A 166 0.77 -8.64 -30.78
C ALA A 166 2.17 -9.08 -31.27
N SER A 167 3.18 -8.22 -31.13
CA SER A 167 4.55 -8.45 -31.62
C SER A 167 5.50 -9.00 -30.55
N PHE A 168 5.00 -9.30 -29.34
CA PHE A 168 5.75 -9.90 -28.23
C PHE A 168 5.21 -11.27 -27.88
#